data_AF-A0A7C4FVC8-F1
#
_entry.id   AF-A0A7C4FVC8-F1
#
_cell.length_a   1.000
_cell.length_b   1.000
_cell.length_c   1.000
_cell.angle_alpha   90.00
_cell.angle_beta   90.00
_cell.angle_gamma   90.00
#
_symmetry.space_group_name_H-M   'P 1'
#
loop_
_entity.id
_entity.type
_entity.pdbx_description
1 polymer ?
#
loop_
_entity_poly.entity_id
_entity_poly.type
_entity_poly.pdbx_seq_one_letter_code
_entity_poly.pdbx_strand_id
1 'polypeptide(L)'
;MIIKVDLHVHTSPCSLDSLIEVDELLETCDYKCIDCVAITDHDEIECAVRLHEQEPERIIIGEEIHTTDGEIIGLFLKDRIESGLSPNDTVDKIKEQNGLVYIPHPFDNMRAS
;
A
#
# COMPACT_ATOMS: atom_id res chain seq x y z
N MET A 1 -6.43 14.49 -19.93
CA MET A 1 -6.48 14.79 -18.49
C MET A 1 -5.26 14.15 -17.86
N ILE A 2 -4.54 14.85 -16.98
CA ILE A 2 -3.39 14.31 -16.24
C ILE A 2 -3.90 13.94 -14.85
N ILE A 3 -3.56 12.75 -14.36
CA ILE A 3 -3.87 12.28 -13.01
C ILE A 3 -2.53 12.15 -12.27
N LYS A 4 -2.42 12.78 -11.10
CA LYS A 4 -1.27 12.66 -10.21
C LYS A 4 -1.56 11.60 -9.17
N VAL A 5 -0.66 10.62 -9.06
CA VAL A 5 -0.79 9.49 -8.17
C VAL A 5 0.42 9.36 -7.26
N ASP A 6 0.18 8.91 -6.03
CA ASP A 6 1.21 8.39 -5.14
C ASP A 6 0.88 6.92 -4.84
N LEU A 7 1.82 6.02 -5.08
CA LEU A 7 1.55 4.58 -5.05
C LEU A 7 2.15 3.87 -3.84
N HIS A 8 2.82 4.59 -2.95
CA HIS A 8 3.48 4.04 -1.77
C HIS A 8 3.33 5.00 -0.59
N VAL A 9 2.25 4.85 0.17
CA VAL A 9 1.93 5.72 1.32
C VAL A 9 1.55 4.88 2.52
N HIS A 10 2.16 5.21 3.66
CA HIS A 10 1.84 4.66 4.98
C HIS A 10 0.98 5.62 5.79
N THR A 11 0.15 5.10 6.68
CA THR A 11 -0.77 5.83 7.55
C THR A 11 -0.69 5.33 9.00
N SER A 12 -0.87 6.25 9.94
CA SER A 12 -1.11 5.95 11.35
C SER A 12 -2.62 5.77 11.58
N PRO A 13 -3.06 4.80 12.40
CA PRO A 13 -2.25 3.91 13.24
C PRO A 13 -1.87 2.56 12.60
N CYS A 14 -2.28 2.29 11.35
CA CYS A 14 -2.14 0.97 10.74
C CYS A 14 -0.67 0.59 10.43
N SER A 15 0.16 1.57 10.08
CA SER A 15 1.61 1.44 10.05
C SER A 15 2.27 2.26 11.16
N LEU A 16 3.30 1.68 11.79
CA LEU A 16 4.03 2.30 12.89
C LEU A 16 5.10 3.31 12.42
N ASP A 17 5.36 3.36 11.12
CA ASP A 17 6.40 4.21 10.53
C ASP A 17 5.86 5.49 9.88
N SER A 18 4.55 5.72 9.98
CA SER A 18 3.90 6.93 9.46
C SER A 18 3.53 7.91 10.56
N LEU A 19 3.56 9.19 10.20
CA LEU A 19 3.02 10.30 10.98
C LEU A 19 1.73 10.87 10.37
N ILE A 20 1.30 10.36 9.22
CA ILE A 20 0.06 10.80 8.56
C ILE A 20 -1.08 10.03 9.20
N GLU A 21 -1.89 10.70 10.00
CA GLU A 21 -3.13 10.10 10.50
C GLU A 21 -4.05 9.80 9.31
N VAL A 22 -4.61 8.60 9.29
CA VAL A 22 -5.48 8.14 8.19
C VAL A 22 -6.65 9.11 7.93
N ASP A 23 -7.17 9.78 8.96
CA ASP A 23 -8.26 10.75 8.83
C ASP A 23 -7.82 12.08 8.17
N GLU A 24 -6.52 12.38 8.12
CA GLU A 24 -5.93 13.60 7.53
C GLU A 24 -5.40 13.38 6.10
N LEU A 25 -5.36 12.13 5.62
CA LEU A 25 -4.72 11.79 4.35
C LEU A 25 -5.39 12.51 3.16
N LEU A 26 -6.71 12.50 3.07
CA LEU A 26 -7.44 13.09 1.95
C LEU A 26 -7.26 14.62 1.88
N GLU A 27 -7.31 15.31 3.02
CA GLU A 27 -7.02 16.76 3.10
C GLU A 27 -5.58 17.06 2.65
N THR A 28 -4.64 16.21 3.05
CA THR A 28 -3.24 16.31 2.63
C THR A 28 -3.08 16.11 1.13
N CYS A 29 -3.79 15.15 0.54
CA CYS A 29 -3.83 14.92 -0.91
C CYS A 29 -4.38 16.15 -1.65
N ASP A 30 -5.48 16.74 -1.17
CA ASP A 30 -6.09 17.94 -1.76
C ASP A 30 -5.11 19.12 -1.72
N TYR A 31 -4.46 19.36 -0.58
CA TYR A 31 -3.46 20.41 -0.42
C TYR A 31 -2.26 20.24 -1.37
N LYS A 32 -1.83 18.98 -1.62
CA LYS A 32 -0.70 18.65 -2.50
C LYS A 32 -1.10 18.46 -3.98
N CYS A 33 -2.39 18.56 -4.30
CA CYS A 33 -2.95 18.24 -5.61
C CYS A 33 -2.60 16.81 -6.06
N ILE A 34 -2.82 15.81 -5.20
CA ILE A 34 -2.73 14.37 -5.51
C ILE A 34 -4.15 13.85 -5.73
N ASP A 35 -4.39 13.28 -6.90
CA ASP A 35 -5.73 12.86 -7.32
C ASP A 35 -6.09 11.47 -6.78
N CYS A 36 -5.10 10.56 -6.72
CA CYS A 36 -5.28 9.18 -6.25
C CYS A 36 -4.06 8.72 -5.44
N VAL A 37 -4.29 7.91 -4.41
CA VAL A 37 -3.26 7.37 -3.53
C VAL A 37 -3.47 5.87 -3.29
N ALA A 38 -2.39 5.09 -3.32
CA ALA A 38 -2.38 3.76 -2.75
C ALA A 38 -1.87 3.81 -1.32
N ILE A 39 -2.69 3.31 -0.40
CA ILE A 39 -2.28 3.12 0.99
C ILE A 39 -1.69 1.70 1.05
N THR A 40 -0.43 1.60 1.45
CA THR A 40 0.38 0.38 1.44
C THR A 40 1.03 0.19 2.80
N ASP A 41 0.20 0.20 3.86
CA ASP A 41 0.67 -0.01 5.23
C ASP A 41 1.39 -1.37 5.35
N HIS A 42 2.35 -1.45 6.27
CA HIS A 42 3.12 -2.67 6.50
C HIS A 42 2.24 -3.80 7.03
N ASP A 43 2.14 -4.89 6.26
CA ASP A 43 1.39 -6.12 6.59
C ASP A 43 -0.07 -5.88 7.04
N GLU A 44 -0.71 -4.79 6.58
CA GLU A 44 -2.07 -4.39 6.96
C GLU A 44 -2.77 -3.61 5.83
N ILE A 45 -4.09 -3.76 5.74
CA ILE A 45 -4.94 -3.06 4.75
C ILE A 45 -6.12 -2.32 5.38
N GLU A 46 -6.35 -2.43 6.70
CA GLU A 46 -7.55 -1.89 7.38
C GLU A 46 -7.78 -0.40 7.09
N CYS A 47 -6.75 0.43 7.21
CA CYS A 47 -6.85 1.87 6.92
C CYS A 47 -7.17 2.13 5.44
N ALA A 48 -6.57 1.34 4.54
CA ALA A 48 -6.81 1.41 3.11
C ALA A 48 -8.26 1.05 2.75
N VAL A 49 -8.77 -0.06 3.30
CA VAL A 49 -10.16 -0.51 3.13
C VAL A 49 -11.13 0.56 3.64
N ARG A 50 -10.90 1.06 4.86
CA ARG A 50 -11.77 2.05 5.51
C ARG A 50 -11.88 3.34 4.71
N LEU A 51 -10.78 3.85 4.15
CA LEU A 51 -10.82 5.04 3.29
C LEU A 51 -11.35 4.74 1.89
N HIS A 52 -11.08 3.55 1.33
CA HIS A 52 -11.62 3.14 0.04
C HIS A 52 -13.15 3.03 0.06
N GLU A 53 -13.76 2.59 1.16
CA GLU A 53 -15.22 2.59 1.33
C GLU A 53 -15.83 4.01 1.26
N GLN A 54 -15.07 5.04 1.64
CA GLN A 54 -15.50 6.43 1.62
C GLN A 54 -15.25 7.07 0.24
N GLU A 55 -14.08 6.83 -0.35
CA GLU A 55 -13.60 7.47 -1.59
C GLU A 55 -12.99 6.44 -2.56
N PRO A 56 -13.81 5.53 -3.15
CA PRO A 56 -13.32 4.39 -3.92
C PRO A 56 -12.58 4.77 -5.21
N GLU A 57 -12.85 5.96 -5.75
CA GLU A 57 -12.19 6.48 -6.96
C GLU A 57 -10.83 7.13 -6.66
N ARG A 58 -10.53 7.42 -5.38
CA ARG A 58 -9.29 8.08 -4.96
C ARG A 58 -8.32 7.15 -4.27
N ILE A 59 -8.81 6.10 -3.62
CA ILE A 59 -8.00 5.21 -2.79
C ILE A 59 -7.80 3.87 -3.50
N ILE A 60 -6.56 3.41 -3.56
CA ILE A 60 -6.22 2.04 -3.96
C ILE A 60 -5.85 1.27 -2.70
N ILE A 61 -6.51 0.11 -2.49
CA ILE A 61 -6.16 -0.80 -1.40
C ILE A 61 -4.87 -1.52 -1.79
N GLY A 62 -3.81 -1.30 -1.02
CA GLY A 62 -2.54 -1.98 -1.15
C GLY A 62 -1.95 -2.36 0.21
N GLU A 63 -0.81 -3.03 0.16
CA GLU A 63 -0.09 -3.55 1.32
C GLU A 63 1.40 -3.57 0.96
N GLU A 64 2.28 -3.18 1.89
CA GLU A 64 3.73 -3.45 1.81
C GLU A 64 4.02 -4.70 2.64
N ILE A 65 4.10 -5.85 1.96
CA ILE A 65 4.21 -7.17 2.58
C ILE A 65 5.67 -7.46 2.88
N HIS A 66 5.98 -7.74 4.14
CA HIS A 66 7.27 -8.32 4.53
C HIS A 66 7.33 -9.78 4.09
N THR A 67 8.35 -10.14 3.30
CA THR A 67 8.59 -11.52 2.85
C THR A 67 9.77 -12.14 3.59
N THR A 68 10.13 -13.38 3.27
CA THR A 68 11.39 -13.98 3.75
C THR A 68 12.65 -13.28 3.21
N ASP A 69 12.53 -12.46 2.17
CA ASP A 69 13.64 -11.79 1.49
C ASP A 69 13.20 -10.40 0.96
N GLY A 70 13.12 -9.43 1.87
CA GLY A 70 12.71 -8.05 1.56
C GLY A 70 11.19 -7.84 1.51
N GLU A 71 10.79 -6.69 0.98
CA GLU A 71 9.40 -6.24 0.91
C GLU A 71 8.85 -6.25 -0.53
N ILE A 72 7.56 -6.56 -0.66
CA ILE A 72 6.84 -6.53 -1.94
C ILE A 72 5.56 -5.73 -1.74
N ILE A 73 5.22 -4.87 -2.69
CA ILE A 73 3.91 -4.19 -2.68
C ILE A 73 2.91 -4.89 -3.59
N GLY A 74 1.75 -5.16 -3.01
CA GLY A 74 0.54 -5.56 -3.71
C GLY A 74 -0.45 -4.40 -3.78
N LEU A 75 -1.03 -4.13 -4.95
CA LEU A 75 -2.11 -3.14 -5.15
C LEU A 75 -3.38 -3.81 -5.66
N PHE A 76 -4.53 -3.15 -5.42
CA PHE A 76 -5.88 -3.64 -5.73
C PHE A 76 -6.24 -4.93 -4.98
N LEU A 77 -5.78 -5.03 -3.73
CA LEU A 77 -6.06 -6.16 -2.86
C LEU A 77 -7.50 -6.12 -2.35
N LYS A 78 -8.04 -7.31 -2.07
CA LYS A 78 -9.35 -7.52 -1.45
C LYS A 78 -9.21 -8.08 -0.04
N ASP A 79 -8.22 -8.94 0.14
CA ASP A 79 -7.87 -9.58 1.40
C ASP A 79 -6.38 -9.33 1.68
N ARG A 80 -6.06 -9.16 2.97
CA ARG A 80 -4.68 -9.04 3.45
C ARG A 80 -3.88 -10.29 3.11
N ILE A 81 -2.60 -10.12 2.81
CA ILE A 81 -1.68 -11.22 2.59
C ILE A 81 -0.96 -11.57 3.90
N GLU A 82 -0.63 -12.85 4.08
CA GLU A 82 0.14 -13.27 5.25
C GLU A 82 1.60 -12.84 5.08
N SER A 83 2.18 -12.22 6.11
CA SER A 83 3.58 -11.83 6.12
C SER A 83 4.52 -13.02 6.36
N GLY A 84 5.77 -12.88 5.94
CA GLY A 84 6.80 -13.92 6.08
C GLY A 84 6.71 -15.06 5.06
N LEU A 85 5.90 -14.90 4.01
CA LEU A 85 5.90 -15.79 2.85
C LEU A 85 7.16 -15.61 1.99
N SER A 86 7.46 -16.59 1.13
CA SER A 86 8.53 -16.40 0.15
C SER A 86 8.12 -15.33 -0.88
N PRO A 87 9.07 -14.58 -1.49
CA PRO A 87 8.75 -13.61 -2.53
C PRO A 87 7.83 -14.15 -3.63
N ASN A 88 8.05 -15.39 -4.08
CA ASN A 88 7.22 -16.02 -5.11
C ASN A 88 5.80 -16.33 -4.60
N ASP A 89 5.66 -16.85 -3.38
CA ASP A 89 4.34 -17.14 -2.80
C ASP A 89 3.56 -15.83 -2.55
N THR A 90 4.23 -14.76 -2.13
CA THR A 90 3.63 -13.42 -1.99
C THR A 90 3.13 -12.91 -3.34
N VAL A 91 3.95 -12.99 -4.40
CA VAL A 91 3.57 -12.62 -5.77
C VAL A 91 2.34 -13.42 -6.21
N ASP A 92 2.34 -14.73 -6.01
CA ASP A 92 1.24 -15.61 -6.39
C ASP A 92 -0.05 -15.24 -5.64
N LYS A 93 0.03 -14.95 -4.34
CA LYS A 93 -1.11 -14.47 -3.52
C LYS A 93 -1.67 -13.14 -4.01
N ILE A 94 -0.82 -12.18 -4.38
CA ILE A 94 -1.28 -10.91 -4.98
C ILE A 94 -1.99 -11.20 -6.32
N LYS A 95 -1.43 -12.09 -7.15
CA LYS A 95 -2.01 -12.44 -8.46
C LYS A 95 -3.30 -13.23 -8.39
N GLU A 96 -3.48 -14.09 -7.39
CA GLU A 96 -4.76 -14.77 -7.10
C GLU A 96 -5.91 -13.77 -6.90
N GLN A 97 -5.60 -12.58 -6.38
CA GLN A 97 -6.57 -11.49 -6.19
C GLN A 97 -6.76 -10.61 -7.43
N ASN A 98 -6.00 -10.83 -8.51
CA ASN A 98 -5.83 -9.95 -9.67
C ASN A 98 -5.11 -8.63 -9.35
N GLY A 99 -4.28 -8.63 -8.30
CA GLY A 99 -3.52 -7.46 -7.90
C GLY A 99 -2.30 -7.16 -8.78
N LEU A 100 -1.85 -5.91 -8.71
CA LEU A 100 -0.56 -5.51 -9.28
C LEU A 100 0.54 -5.74 -8.25
N VAL A 101 1.73 -6.07 -8.74
CA VAL A 101 2.91 -6.37 -7.92
C VAL A 101 4.02 -5.45 -8.37
N TYR A 102 4.72 -4.83 -7.42
CA TYR A 102 5.99 -4.15 -7.69
C TYR A 102 6.94 -4.20 -6.50
N ILE A 103 8.19 -3.84 -6.77
CA ILE A 103 9.30 -3.83 -5.83
C ILE A 103 9.55 -2.37 -5.41
N PRO A 104 9.34 -2.00 -4.13
CA PRO A 104 9.33 -0.59 -3.72
C PRO A 104 10.71 0.06 -3.74
N HIS A 105 11.68 -0.48 -3.00
CA HIS A 105 12.98 0.15 -2.76
C HIS A 105 14.15 -0.82 -3.02
N PRO A 106 14.34 -1.30 -4.28
CA PRO A 106 15.33 -2.34 -4.62
C PRO A 106 16.80 -1.96 -4.39
N PHE A 107 17.08 -0.73 -3.94
CA PHE A 107 18.42 -0.24 -3.64
C PHE A 107 18.57 0.25 -2.20
N ASP A 108 17.55 0.07 -1.34
CA ASP A 108 17.63 0.36 0.08
C ASP A 108 18.13 -0.89 0.83
N ASN A 109 19.39 -0.86 1.27
CA ASN A 109 19.98 -1.98 2.00
C ASN A 109 19.41 -2.19 3.41
N MET A 110 18.66 -1.21 3.96
CA MET A 110 18.06 -1.33 5.29
C MET A 110 16.70 -2.02 5.24
N ARG A 111 15.91 -1.75 4.21
CA ARG A 111 14.56 -2.28 4.05
C ARG A 111 14.50 -3.47 3.08
N ALA A 112 15.40 -3.51 2.10
CA ALA A 112 15.58 -4.54 1.07
C ALA A 112 14.30 -4.89 0.28
N SER A 113 14.44 -5.12 -1.03
CA SER A 113 13.36 -5.61 -1.90
C SER A 113 13.92 -6.36 -3.10
#